data_AF-A0A9W4RJL0-F1
#
_entry.id   AF-A0A9W4RJL0-F1
#
_cell.length_a   1.000
_cell.length_b   1.000
_cell.length_c   1.000
_cell.angle_alpha   90.00
_cell.angle_beta   90.00
_cell.angle_gamma   90.00
#
_symmetry.space_group_name_H-M   'P 1'
#
loop_
_entity.id
_entity.type
_entity.pdbx_description
1 polymer ?
#
loop_
_entity_poly.entity_id
_entity_poly.type
_entity_poly.pdbx_seq_one_letter_code
_entity_poly.pdbx_strand_id
1 'polypeptide(L)'
;MTAAPSDKELLALLSQLTTAEKVLLLSGKNTWETPEIERLHVPSLKVSDGPNGARGAQFTDGTTAACFPACVSLAATFNRSLARQIGVALGEETQTKGAYVLLGPTVCPHRSPLGGRNFESFSEDPFLTGELASEYVLGLQSQRVAATVKHFAINEQDTRRFTVNETVSERAMREIYLRPFEIVVKKADPWCIMTSYPKVNGAYVDDQTTFLKDILRDE
;
A
#
# COMPACT_ATOMS: atom_id res chain seq x y z
N MET A 1 -8.56 5.07 -24.94
CA MET A 1 -8.02 4.50 -23.68
C MET A 1 -7.73 3.03 -23.94
N THR A 2 -6.54 2.53 -23.61
CA THR A 2 -6.25 1.09 -23.71
C THR A 2 -6.87 0.38 -22.52
N ALA A 3 -7.61 -0.69 -22.77
CA ALA A 3 -8.13 -1.56 -21.71
C ALA A 3 -6.98 -2.19 -20.92
N ALA A 4 -7.25 -2.60 -19.68
CA ALA A 4 -6.31 -3.46 -18.94
C ALA A 4 -6.07 -4.74 -19.74
N PRO A 5 -4.83 -5.28 -19.75
CA PRO A 5 -4.55 -6.53 -20.44
C PRO A 5 -5.40 -7.65 -19.84
N SER A 6 -5.93 -8.51 -20.70
CA SER A 6 -6.63 -9.72 -20.29
C SER A 6 -5.67 -10.74 -19.68
N ASP A 7 -6.20 -11.66 -18.87
CA ASP A 7 -5.40 -12.77 -18.31
C ASP A 7 -4.68 -13.58 -19.40
N LYS A 8 -5.30 -13.73 -20.57
CA LYS A 8 -4.69 -14.40 -21.72
C LYS A 8 -3.45 -13.66 -22.22
N GLU A 9 -3.50 -12.33 -22.30
CA GLU A 9 -2.36 -11.51 -22.72
C GLU A 9 -1.25 -11.54 -21.65
N LEU A 10 -1.61 -11.49 -20.36
CA LEU A 10 -0.66 -11.61 -19.26
C LEU A 10 0.03 -12.98 -19.23
N LEU A 11 -0.71 -14.07 -19.40
CA LEU A 11 -0.15 -15.42 -19.47
C LEU A 11 0.74 -15.61 -20.71
N ALA A 12 0.38 -15.01 -21.85
CA ALA A 12 1.22 -15.03 -23.04
C ALA A 12 2.55 -14.30 -22.80
N LEU A 13 2.53 -13.14 -22.13
CA LEU A 13 3.75 -12.43 -21.74
C LEU A 13 4.59 -13.23 -20.73
N LEU A 14 3.94 -13.80 -19.71
CA LEU A 14 4.59 -14.62 -18.68
C LEU A 14 5.27 -15.87 -19.27
N SER A 15 4.68 -16.45 -20.32
CA SER A 15 5.25 -17.61 -21.02
C SER A 15 6.52 -17.28 -21.81
N GLN A 16 6.68 -16.02 -22.21
CA GLN A 16 7.85 -15.57 -22.96
C GLN A 16 9.04 -15.22 -22.06
N LEU A 17 8.82 -14.96 -20.77
CA LEU A 17 9.89 -14.68 -19.80
C LEU A 17 10.72 -15.95 -19.52
N THR A 18 12.04 -15.79 -19.57
CA THR A 18 12.99 -16.78 -19.04
C THR A 18 12.86 -16.86 -17.52
N THR A 19 13.34 -17.94 -16.92
CA THR A 19 13.38 -18.08 -15.46
C THR A 19 14.17 -16.94 -14.81
N ALA A 20 15.28 -16.51 -15.42
CA ALA A 20 16.08 -15.41 -14.89
C ALA A 20 15.31 -14.08 -14.86
N GLU A 21 14.55 -13.77 -15.92
CA GLU A 21 13.72 -12.57 -15.97
C GLU A 21 12.53 -12.66 -15.01
N LYS A 22 11.94 -13.85 -14.81
CA LYS A 22 10.91 -14.07 -13.78
C LYS A 22 11.46 -13.78 -12.39
N VAL A 23 12.63 -14.31 -12.06
CA VAL A 23 13.30 -14.06 -10.77
C VAL A 23 13.65 -12.59 -10.60
N LEU A 24 14.16 -11.94 -11.66
CA LEU A 24 14.49 -10.52 -11.65
C LEU A 24 13.29 -9.65 -11.24
N LEU A 25 12.10 -9.93 -11.80
CA LEU A 25 10.86 -9.21 -11.50
C LEU A 25 10.34 -9.39 -10.06
N LEU A 26 10.93 -10.28 -9.25
CA LEU A 26 10.56 -10.48 -7.83
C LEU A 26 11.28 -9.51 -6.88
N SER A 27 12.14 -8.62 -7.38
CA SER A 27 12.88 -7.65 -6.58
C SER A 27 12.89 -6.27 -7.24
N GLY A 28 13.05 -5.20 -6.45
CA GLY A 28 13.33 -3.88 -6.99
C GLY A 28 14.69 -3.82 -7.69
N LYS A 29 14.77 -3.07 -8.79
CA LYS A 29 16.04 -2.70 -9.45
C LYS A 29 16.89 -1.82 -8.55
N ASN A 30 16.21 -0.92 -7.84
CA ASN A 30 16.76 -0.07 -6.79
C ASN A 30 15.64 0.20 -5.75
N THR A 31 15.86 1.15 -4.83
CA THR A 31 14.90 1.51 -3.78
C THR A 31 13.53 1.93 -4.29
N TRP A 32 13.44 2.50 -5.50
CA TRP A 32 12.24 3.18 -6.01
C TRP A 32 11.72 2.63 -7.33
N GLU A 33 12.42 1.71 -7.98
CA GLU A 33 12.10 1.27 -9.34
C GLU A 33 12.09 -0.26 -9.46
N THR A 34 11.13 -0.80 -10.20
CA THR A 34 11.13 -2.20 -10.62
C THR A 34 12.09 -2.40 -11.80
N PRO A 35 12.58 -3.62 -12.05
CA PRO A 35 13.36 -3.89 -13.26
C PRO A 35 12.47 -3.86 -14.50
N GLU A 36 13.06 -3.45 -15.62
CA GLU A 36 12.50 -3.50 -16.96
C GLU A 36 12.92 -4.78 -17.71
N ILE A 37 12.07 -5.26 -18.63
CA ILE A 37 12.39 -6.33 -19.59
C ILE A 37 12.25 -5.77 -21.00
N GLU A 38 13.33 -5.14 -21.50
CA GLU A 38 13.31 -4.38 -22.76
C GLU A 38 12.82 -5.18 -23.97
N ARG A 39 13.30 -6.43 -24.13
CA ARG A 39 12.93 -7.29 -25.28
C ARG A 39 11.44 -7.63 -25.34
N LEU A 40 10.74 -7.53 -24.20
CA LEU A 40 9.31 -7.81 -24.06
C LEU A 40 8.50 -6.53 -23.82
N HIS A 41 9.13 -5.36 -23.91
CA HIS A 41 8.50 -4.06 -23.67
C HIS A 41 7.82 -3.95 -22.30
N VAL A 42 8.36 -4.61 -21.27
CA VAL A 42 7.91 -4.43 -19.87
C VAL A 42 8.67 -3.25 -19.28
N PRO A 43 8.01 -2.10 -19.01
CA PRO A 43 8.70 -0.92 -18.50
C PRO A 43 9.04 -1.06 -17.02
N SER A 44 10.01 -0.25 -16.57
CA SER A 44 10.26 -0.04 -15.15
C SER A 44 9.14 0.81 -14.54
N LEU A 45 8.63 0.39 -13.39
CA LEU A 45 7.67 1.15 -12.60
C LEU A 45 8.39 1.87 -11.47
N LYS A 46 8.30 3.20 -11.46
CA LYS A 46 8.75 4.02 -10.34
C LYS A 46 7.66 4.12 -9.28
N VAL A 47 8.05 3.91 -8.03
CA VAL A 47 7.22 4.09 -6.83
C VAL A 47 7.65 5.33 -6.05
N SER A 48 6.75 5.89 -5.26
CA SER A 48 7.02 7.04 -4.39
C SER A 48 6.33 6.84 -3.06
N ASP A 49 6.99 7.19 -1.95
CA ASP A 49 6.24 7.52 -0.73
C ASP A 49 5.41 8.78 -0.97
N GLY A 50 4.30 8.99 -0.26
CA GLY A 50 3.70 8.17 0.79
C GLY A 50 2.30 8.70 1.16
N PRO A 51 1.76 8.41 2.36
CA PRO A 51 0.32 8.52 2.62
C PRO A 51 -0.24 9.96 2.67
N ASN A 52 0.60 10.99 2.66
CA ASN A 52 0.18 12.40 2.70
C ASN A 52 1.00 13.32 1.77
N GLY A 53 1.58 12.77 0.72
CA GLY A 53 2.30 13.53 -0.31
C GLY A 53 3.24 12.65 -1.12
N ALA A 54 3.49 12.99 -2.38
CA ALA A 54 4.38 12.24 -3.27
C ALA A 54 5.82 12.80 -3.23
N ARG A 55 6.67 12.22 -2.38
CA ARG A 55 8.07 12.70 -2.19
C ARG A 55 8.95 12.53 -3.42
N GLY A 56 8.75 11.46 -4.19
CA GLY A 56 9.68 10.99 -5.21
C GLY A 56 10.88 10.21 -4.63
N ALA A 57 11.91 10.05 -5.47
CA ALA A 57 13.06 9.17 -5.20
C ALA A 57 14.20 9.82 -4.37
N GLN A 58 14.19 11.15 -4.26
CA GLN A 58 15.25 11.92 -3.59
C GLN A 58 14.76 12.44 -2.25
N PHE A 59 15.57 12.29 -1.21
CA PHE A 59 15.25 12.78 0.14
C PHE A 59 15.69 14.22 0.37
N THR A 60 16.75 14.66 -0.31
CA THR A 60 17.36 16.00 -0.19
C THR A 60 17.43 16.63 -1.57
N ASP A 61 17.10 17.92 -1.67
CA ASP A 61 17.13 18.71 -2.90
C ASP A 61 16.34 18.09 -4.09
N GLY A 62 15.31 17.29 -3.74
CA GLY A 62 14.40 16.70 -4.72
C GLY A 62 13.33 17.67 -5.22
N THR A 63 12.53 17.20 -6.18
CA THR A 63 11.35 17.95 -6.63
C THR A 63 10.41 18.23 -5.46
N THR A 64 9.95 19.47 -5.33
CA THR A 64 9.00 19.86 -4.28
C THR A 64 7.72 19.06 -4.37
N ALA A 65 7.15 18.75 -3.20
CA ALA A 65 5.94 17.96 -3.02
C ALA A 65 4.90 18.76 -2.24
N ALA A 66 3.63 18.58 -2.55
CA ALA A 66 2.52 19.04 -1.74
C ALA A 66 2.41 18.12 -0.51
N CYS A 67 2.50 18.72 0.68
CA CYS A 67 2.29 18.00 1.94
C CYS A 67 0.83 18.19 2.36
N PHE A 68 0.04 17.14 2.22
CA PHE A 68 -1.36 17.11 2.63
C PHE A 68 -1.47 16.87 4.14
N PRO A 69 -2.62 17.18 4.78
CA PRO A 69 -2.87 16.77 6.15
C PRO A 69 -2.66 15.25 6.31
N ALA A 70 -1.99 14.85 7.39
CA ALA A 70 -1.76 13.44 7.67
C ALA A 70 -3.08 12.67 7.87
N CYS A 71 -3.06 11.35 7.67
CA CYS A 71 -4.29 10.54 7.66
C CYS A 71 -5.09 10.64 8.96
N VAL A 72 -4.46 10.89 10.12
CA VAL A 72 -5.17 11.11 11.39
C VAL A 72 -6.02 12.38 11.36
N SER A 73 -5.51 13.45 10.74
CA SER A 73 -6.24 14.70 10.55
C SER A 73 -7.35 14.53 9.52
N LEU A 74 -7.11 13.76 8.47
CA LEU A 74 -8.16 13.39 7.50
C LEU A 74 -9.26 12.57 8.17
N ALA A 75 -8.91 11.62 9.05
CA ALA A 75 -9.86 10.82 9.80
C ALA A 75 -10.76 11.65 10.70
N ALA A 76 -10.18 12.66 11.36
CA ALA A 76 -10.92 13.60 12.21
C ALA A 76 -12.00 14.41 11.46
N THR A 77 -11.99 14.42 10.12
CA THR A 77 -13.04 15.06 9.32
C THR A 77 -14.29 14.20 9.17
N PHE A 78 -14.20 12.88 9.33
CA PHE A 78 -15.26 11.91 9.02
C PHE A 78 -15.85 12.07 7.62
N ASN A 79 -15.10 12.69 6.69
CA ASN A 79 -15.61 13.11 5.40
C ASN A 79 -15.04 12.24 4.26
N ARG A 80 -15.87 11.28 3.81
CA ARG A 80 -15.57 10.37 2.70
C ARG A 80 -15.26 11.11 1.39
N SER A 81 -16.07 12.11 1.05
CA SER A 81 -15.86 12.89 -0.18
C SER A 81 -14.56 13.67 -0.15
N LEU A 82 -14.15 14.18 1.02
CA LEU A 82 -12.86 14.84 1.17
C LEU A 82 -11.69 13.85 1.05
N ALA A 83 -11.80 12.65 1.63
CA ALA A 83 -10.80 11.60 1.46
C ALA A 83 -10.62 11.21 -0.02
N ARG A 84 -11.72 11.13 -0.79
CA ARG A 84 -11.69 10.93 -2.25
C ARG A 84 -10.94 12.05 -2.98
N GLN A 85 -11.22 13.30 -2.65
CA GLN A 85 -10.56 14.46 -3.26
C GLN A 85 -9.06 14.50 -2.96
N ILE A 86 -8.67 14.18 -1.72
CA ILE A 86 -7.25 14.05 -1.36
C ILE A 86 -6.59 12.93 -2.16
N GLY A 87 -7.25 11.77 -2.31
CA GLY A 87 -6.75 10.69 -3.15
C GLY A 87 -6.51 11.13 -4.59
N VAL A 88 -7.44 11.88 -5.19
CA VAL A 88 -7.26 12.46 -6.54
C VAL A 88 -6.04 13.38 -6.60
N ALA A 89 -5.94 14.34 -5.67
CA ALA A 89 -4.85 15.31 -5.65
C ALA A 89 -3.47 14.62 -5.46
N LEU A 90 -3.40 13.57 -4.64
CA LEU A 90 -2.20 12.76 -4.47
C LEU A 90 -1.84 11.97 -5.74
N GLY A 91 -2.83 11.53 -6.51
CA GLY A 91 -2.61 10.88 -7.81
C GLY A 91 -2.05 11.83 -8.86
N GLU A 92 -2.57 13.05 -8.92
CA GLU A 92 -2.01 14.13 -9.75
C GLU A 92 -0.57 14.44 -9.31
N GLU A 93 -0.33 14.55 -8.01
CA GLU A 93 0.99 14.83 -7.46
C GLU A 93 2.00 13.72 -7.77
N THR A 94 1.60 12.46 -7.65
CA THR A 94 2.45 11.29 -7.94
C THR A 94 2.91 11.28 -9.39
N GLN A 95 2.04 11.67 -10.33
CA GLN A 95 2.39 11.82 -11.74
C GLN A 95 3.46 12.90 -11.97
N THR A 96 3.44 14.00 -11.21
CA THR A 96 4.50 15.03 -11.29
C THR A 96 5.89 14.51 -10.93
N LYS A 97 5.97 13.37 -10.23
CA LYS A 97 7.23 12.71 -9.86
C LYS A 97 7.63 11.62 -10.85
N GLY A 98 6.86 11.42 -11.92
CA GLY A 98 7.01 10.32 -12.86
C GLY A 98 6.83 8.94 -12.20
N ALA A 99 6.10 8.88 -11.08
CA ALA A 99 5.82 7.64 -10.38
C ALA A 99 4.43 7.10 -10.78
N TYR A 100 4.31 5.78 -10.75
CA TYR A 100 3.08 5.05 -11.11
C TYR A 100 2.41 4.42 -9.90
N VAL A 101 3.11 4.37 -8.76
CA VAL A 101 2.65 3.74 -7.52
C VAL A 101 2.93 4.69 -6.37
N LEU A 102 1.90 5.00 -5.57
CA LEU A 102 2.05 5.74 -4.33
C LEU A 102 2.00 4.75 -3.15
N LEU A 103 3.02 4.79 -2.30
CA LEU A 103 3.15 3.93 -1.13
C LEU A 103 2.23 4.42 0.00
N GLY A 104 0.92 4.32 -0.20
CA GLY A 104 -0.12 4.68 0.76
C GLY A 104 -1.53 4.28 0.28
N PRO A 105 -2.54 4.39 1.15
CA PRO A 105 -2.46 4.99 2.47
C PRO A 105 -1.98 4.01 3.57
N THR A 106 -1.61 4.53 4.75
CA THR A 106 -1.35 3.69 5.93
C THR A 106 -2.64 3.47 6.73
N VAL A 107 -2.94 2.22 7.10
CA VAL A 107 -4.18 1.81 7.79
C VAL A 107 -3.92 1.02 9.08
N CYS A 108 -2.73 1.15 9.67
CA CYS A 108 -2.40 0.50 10.94
C CYS A 108 -3.29 1.06 12.08
N PRO A 109 -3.97 0.21 12.88
CA PRO A 109 -4.78 0.70 14.00
C PRO A 109 -3.95 1.38 15.08
N HIS A 110 -4.49 2.46 15.68
CA HIS A 110 -3.87 3.12 16.83
C HIS A 110 -4.13 2.34 18.14
N ARG A 111 -3.47 1.18 18.31
CA ARG A 111 -3.61 0.36 19.54
C ARG A 111 -3.23 1.12 20.81
N SER A 112 -2.21 1.96 20.71
CA SER A 112 -1.68 2.77 21.82
C SER A 112 -1.42 4.18 21.32
N PRO A 113 -1.65 5.23 22.13
CA PRO A 113 -1.36 6.60 21.75
C PRO A 113 0.15 6.87 21.55
N LEU A 114 1.02 5.96 22.00
CA LEU A 114 2.48 6.09 21.93
C LEU A 114 3.09 5.57 20.61
N GLY A 115 2.26 5.11 19.66
CA GLY A 115 2.74 4.64 18.36
C GLY A 115 3.40 5.77 17.57
N GLY A 116 4.68 5.61 17.23
CA GLY A 116 5.48 6.64 16.54
C GLY A 116 4.96 6.99 15.14
N ARG A 117 4.16 6.09 14.54
CA ARG A 117 3.53 6.26 13.23
C ARG A 117 2.00 6.38 13.28
N ASN A 118 1.42 6.63 14.45
CA ASN A 118 -0.03 6.91 14.52
C ASN A 118 -0.43 8.10 13.64
N PHE A 119 0.41 9.13 13.53
CA PHE A 119 0.08 10.31 12.74
C PHE A 119 -0.17 10.00 11.25
N GLU A 120 0.49 8.97 10.70
CA GLU A 120 0.35 8.59 9.27
C GLU A 120 -0.80 7.61 9.00
N SER A 121 -1.41 7.04 10.04
CA SER A 121 -2.61 6.19 9.93
C SER A 121 -3.88 6.97 10.28
N PHE A 122 -5.06 6.37 10.08
CA PHE A 122 -6.34 7.08 10.23
C PHE A 122 -6.84 7.10 11.68
N SER A 123 -7.12 5.93 12.27
CA SER A 123 -7.85 5.86 13.54
C SER A 123 -7.54 4.58 14.33
N GLU A 124 -7.95 4.56 15.59
CA GLU A 124 -8.12 3.34 16.39
C GLU A 124 -9.33 2.51 15.93
N ASP A 125 -10.33 3.14 15.30
CA ASP A 125 -11.53 2.45 14.81
C ASP A 125 -11.28 1.85 13.41
N PRO A 126 -11.46 0.52 13.24
CA PRO A 126 -11.17 -0.13 11.98
C PRO A 126 -12.18 0.20 10.87
N PHE A 127 -13.42 0.52 11.22
CA PHE A 127 -14.45 0.86 10.25
C PHE A 127 -14.19 2.24 9.64
N LEU A 128 -13.98 3.27 10.46
CA LEU A 128 -13.61 4.61 10.02
C LEU A 128 -12.36 4.59 9.16
N THR A 129 -11.32 3.85 9.60
CA THR A 129 -10.08 3.67 8.85
C THR A 129 -10.36 3.06 7.47
N GLY A 130 -11.10 1.94 7.41
CA GLY A 130 -11.42 1.27 6.15
C GLY A 130 -12.25 2.12 5.20
N GLU A 131 -13.28 2.82 5.69
CA GLU A 131 -14.15 3.67 4.86
C GLU A 131 -13.39 4.84 4.22
N LEU A 132 -12.57 5.56 5.00
CA LEU A 132 -11.82 6.70 4.47
C LEU A 132 -10.65 6.27 3.59
N ALA A 133 -9.95 5.19 3.96
CA ALA A 133 -8.90 4.62 3.12
C ALA A 133 -9.47 4.11 1.78
N SER A 134 -10.69 3.58 1.75
CA SER A 134 -11.34 3.16 0.49
C SER A 134 -11.54 4.33 -0.46
N GLU A 135 -12.05 5.46 0.03
CA GLU A 135 -12.25 6.67 -0.78
C GLU A 135 -10.93 7.27 -1.24
N TYR A 136 -9.92 7.30 -0.36
CA TYR A 136 -8.56 7.67 -0.73
C TYR A 136 -8.05 6.81 -1.90
N VAL A 137 -8.13 5.48 -1.78
CA VAL A 137 -7.63 4.53 -2.80
C VAL A 137 -8.37 4.72 -4.11
N LEU A 138 -9.70 4.80 -4.08
CA LEU A 138 -10.49 5.06 -5.27
C LEU A 138 -10.04 6.37 -5.94
N GLY A 139 -9.84 7.43 -5.15
CA GLY A 139 -9.38 8.76 -5.60
C GLY A 139 -8.06 8.67 -6.35
N LEU A 140 -7.08 8.05 -5.71
CA LEU A 140 -5.75 7.84 -6.24
C LEU A 140 -5.77 7.03 -7.55
N GLN A 141 -6.45 5.88 -7.55
CA GLN A 141 -6.51 4.99 -8.72
C GLN A 141 -7.30 5.58 -9.88
N SER A 142 -8.22 6.53 -9.63
CA SER A 142 -8.89 7.28 -10.70
C SER A 142 -7.92 8.11 -11.55
N GLN A 143 -6.75 8.45 -11.00
CA GLN A 143 -5.67 9.16 -11.69
C GLN A 143 -4.66 8.21 -12.33
N ARG A 144 -4.99 6.91 -12.45
CA ARG A 144 -4.12 5.86 -12.99
C ARG A 144 -2.81 5.69 -12.21
N VAL A 145 -2.84 5.97 -10.90
CA VAL A 145 -1.75 5.71 -9.97
C VAL A 145 -2.16 4.57 -9.04
N ALA A 146 -1.32 3.55 -8.94
CA ALA A 146 -1.55 2.43 -8.05
C ALA A 146 -1.51 2.88 -6.58
N ALA A 147 -2.52 2.47 -5.80
CA ALA A 147 -2.45 2.58 -4.35
C ALA A 147 -1.71 1.38 -3.75
N THR A 148 -0.94 1.62 -2.70
CA THR A 148 -0.31 0.56 -1.90
C THR A 148 -0.73 0.67 -0.45
N VAL A 149 -1.79 -0.07 -0.08
CA VAL A 149 -2.30 -0.07 1.29
C VAL A 149 -1.27 -0.71 2.21
N LYS A 150 -0.94 -0.06 3.34
CA LYS A 150 0.15 -0.49 4.21
C LYS A 150 -0.16 -0.31 5.71
N HIS A 151 0.47 -1.02 6.63
CA HIS A 151 1.41 -2.15 6.42
C HIS A 151 0.69 -3.42 6.83
N PHE A 152 0.52 -4.35 5.90
CA PHE A 152 -0.23 -5.59 6.08
C PHE A 152 0.62 -6.64 6.78
N ALA A 153 0.40 -6.97 8.05
CA ALA A 153 -0.56 -6.42 9.00
C ALA A 153 0.10 -6.29 10.39
N ILE A 154 -0.62 -5.74 11.38
CA ILE A 154 -0.20 -5.69 12.80
C ILE A 154 1.18 -5.01 12.97
N ASN A 155 1.26 -3.74 12.58
CA ASN A 155 2.47 -2.91 12.71
C ASN A 155 2.13 -1.60 13.44
N GLU A 156 1.82 -1.72 14.73
CA GLU A 156 1.37 -0.61 15.59
C GLU A 156 2.49 0.07 16.40
N GLN A 157 3.70 -0.50 16.44
CA GLN A 157 4.82 0.06 17.21
C GLN A 157 6.11 0.13 16.40
N ASP A 158 6.87 1.22 16.57
CA ASP A 158 8.18 1.37 15.93
C ASP A 158 9.30 0.71 16.73
N THR A 159 9.12 0.51 18.03
CA THR A 159 10.10 -0.13 18.90
C THR A 159 10.37 -1.55 18.42
N ARG A 160 11.58 -1.79 17.93
CA ARG A 160 12.03 -3.10 17.42
C ARG A 160 11.12 -3.68 16.33
N ARG A 161 10.50 -2.83 15.50
CA ARG A 161 9.51 -3.26 14.48
C ARG A 161 10.01 -4.33 13.48
N PHE A 162 11.31 -4.53 13.33
CA PHE A 162 11.91 -5.58 12.48
C PHE A 162 12.09 -6.93 13.19
N THR A 163 11.92 -7.00 14.50
CA THR A 163 12.23 -8.19 15.31
C THR A 163 11.20 -8.52 16.38
N VAL A 164 10.31 -7.59 16.71
CA VAL A 164 9.19 -7.84 17.64
C VAL A 164 8.26 -8.92 17.08
N ASN A 165 7.72 -9.73 17.98
CA ASN A 165 6.69 -10.72 17.67
C ASN A 165 5.38 -10.31 18.33
N GLU A 166 4.45 -9.83 17.51
CA GLU A 166 3.12 -9.45 17.93
C GLU A 166 2.30 -10.72 18.19
N THR A 167 1.80 -10.88 19.41
CA THR A 167 0.96 -12.01 19.79
C THR A 167 -0.49 -11.55 19.87
N VAL A 168 -1.32 -12.05 18.97
CA VAL A 168 -2.70 -11.57 18.78
C VAL A 168 -3.64 -12.75 18.59
N SER A 169 -4.81 -12.69 19.24
CA SER A 169 -5.86 -13.68 19.03
C SER A 169 -6.46 -13.54 17.63
N GLU A 170 -6.96 -14.64 17.07
CA GLU A 170 -7.62 -14.61 15.76
C GLU A 170 -8.75 -13.59 15.72
N ARG A 171 -9.56 -13.52 16.79
CA ARG A 171 -10.65 -12.56 16.90
C ARG A 171 -10.17 -11.11 16.76
N ALA A 172 -9.16 -10.71 17.52
CA ALA A 172 -8.63 -9.34 17.44
C ALA A 172 -7.97 -9.08 16.09
N MET A 173 -7.22 -10.06 15.56
CA MET A 173 -6.60 -9.99 14.24
C MET A 173 -7.64 -9.72 13.15
N ARG A 174 -8.76 -10.44 13.14
CA ARG A 174 -9.84 -10.30 12.17
C ARG A 174 -10.64 -9.01 12.37
N GLU A 175 -11.12 -8.74 13.59
CA GLU A 175 -12.06 -7.65 13.86
C GLU A 175 -11.38 -6.27 13.87
N ILE A 176 -10.09 -6.17 14.21
CA ILE A 176 -9.39 -4.89 14.38
C ILE A 176 -8.32 -4.69 13.30
N TYR A 177 -7.39 -5.62 13.15
CA TYR A 177 -6.18 -5.37 12.37
C TYR A 177 -6.35 -5.62 10.88
N LEU A 178 -7.08 -6.67 10.51
CA LEU A 178 -7.35 -7.02 9.11
C LEU A 178 -8.58 -6.28 8.57
N ARG A 179 -9.47 -5.83 9.45
CA ARG A 179 -10.74 -5.20 9.06
C ARG A 179 -10.58 -3.98 8.14
N PRO A 180 -9.62 -3.04 8.37
CA PRO A 180 -9.39 -1.95 7.42
C PRO A 180 -8.97 -2.44 6.03
N PHE A 181 -8.08 -3.44 5.96
CA PHE A 181 -7.63 -4.01 4.69
C PHE A 181 -8.78 -4.72 3.97
N GLU A 182 -9.59 -5.51 4.69
CA GLU A 182 -10.77 -6.18 4.14
C GLU A 182 -11.74 -5.17 3.52
N ILE A 183 -12.04 -4.08 4.23
CA ILE A 183 -12.93 -3.02 3.72
C ILE A 183 -12.34 -2.40 2.44
N VAL A 184 -11.05 -2.05 2.44
CA VAL A 184 -10.41 -1.41 1.29
C VAL A 184 -10.33 -2.35 0.09
N VAL A 185 -9.98 -3.63 0.28
CA VAL A 185 -9.96 -4.62 -0.80
C VAL A 185 -11.35 -4.78 -1.41
N LYS A 186 -12.40 -4.95 -0.59
CA LYS A 186 -13.77 -5.16 -1.07
C LYS A 186 -14.38 -3.94 -1.74
N LYS A 187 -14.00 -2.72 -1.33
CA LYS A 187 -14.62 -1.48 -1.83
C LYS A 187 -13.83 -0.75 -2.90
N ALA A 188 -12.51 -0.88 -2.90
CA ALA A 188 -11.62 -0.02 -3.67
C ALA A 188 -10.59 -0.78 -4.52
N ASP A 189 -10.43 -2.09 -4.32
CA ASP A 189 -9.54 -2.96 -5.09
C ASP A 189 -8.14 -2.35 -5.30
N PRO A 190 -7.34 -2.19 -4.22
CA PRO A 190 -6.03 -1.58 -4.32
C PRO A 190 -5.09 -2.46 -5.14
N TRP A 191 -4.38 -1.86 -6.09
CA TRP A 191 -3.49 -2.61 -6.99
C TRP A 191 -2.27 -3.18 -6.27
N CYS A 192 -1.90 -2.61 -5.11
CA CYS A 192 -0.77 -3.07 -4.31
C CYS A 192 -1.12 -3.10 -2.81
N ILE A 193 -0.46 -4.01 -2.10
CA ILE A 193 -0.44 -4.06 -0.63
C ILE A 193 1.02 -4.23 -0.21
N MET A 194 1.44 -3.51 0.82
CA MET A 194 2.80 -3.61 1.38
C MET A 194 2.74 -4.36 2.70
N THR A 195 3.56 -5.41 2.81
CA THR A 195 3.66 -6.20 4.04
C THR A 195 4.30 -5.43 5.18
N SER A 196 4.02 -5.86 6.40
CA SER A 196 4.59 -5.30 7.62
C SER A 196 5.96 -5.91 7.94
N TYR A 197 6.71 -5.21 8.79
CA TYR A 197 8.01 -5.69 9.27
C TYR A 197 8.00 -6.69 10.45
N PRO A 198 7.08 -6.60 11.43
CA PRO A 198 7.16 -7.45 12.61
C PRO A 198 6.78 -8.90 12.30
N LYS A 199 7.10 -9.79 13.24
CA LYS A 199 6.49 -11.11 13.27
C LYS A 199 5.09 -11.01 13.84
N VAL A 200 4.19 -11.86 13.36
CA VAL A 200 2.85 -12.04 13.93
C VAL A 200 2.68 -13.51 14.27
N ASN A 201 2.40 -13.79 15.54
CA ASN A 201 2.21 -15.15 16.07
C ASN A 201 3.37 -16.12 15.71
N GLY A 202 4.60 -15.62 15.65
CA GLY A 202 5.83 -16.42 15.55
C GLY A 202 6.61 -16.30 14.24
N ALA A 203 6.02 -15.79 13.15
CA ALA A 203 6.68 -15.69 11.83
C ALA A 203 6.48 -14.32 11.18
N TYR A 204 7.28 -13.96 10.18
CA TYR A 204 7.16 -12.69 9.47
C TYR A 204 5.99 -12.71 8.48
N VAL A 205 5.26 -11.60 8.35
CA VAL A 205 4.05 -11.56 7.50
C VAL A 205 4.38 -11.78 6.03
N ASP A 206 5.54 -11.32 5.56
CA ASP A 206 6.02 -11.50 4.18
C ASP A 206 6.47 -12.94 3.84
N ASP A 207 6.46 -13.85 4.81
CA ASP A 207 6.77 -15.28 4.64
C ASP A 207 5.63 -16.19 5.16
N GLN A 208 4.45 -15.63 5.43
CA GLN A 208 3.31 -16.40 5.94
C GLN A 208 2.23 -16.64 4.88
N THR A 209 2.01 -17.93 4.53
CA THR A 209 0.93 -18.36 3.62
C THR A 209 -0.45 -17.93 4.12
N THR A 210 -0.68 -18.00 5.43
CA THR A 210 -1.96 -17.59 6.05
C THR A 210 -2.33 -16.15 5.70
N PHE A 211 -1.39 -15.21 5.77
CA PHE A 211 -1.67 -13.81 5.43
C PHE A 211 -1.70 -13.58 3.92
N LEU A 212 -0.67 -14.05 3.19
CA LEU A 212 -0.45 -13.65 1.80
C LEU A 212 -1.31 -14.40 0.78
N LYS A 213 -1.83 -15.57 1.16
CA LYS A 213 -2.62 -16.43 0.29
C LYS A 213 -3.98 -16.74 0.91
N ASP A 214 -4.00 -17.46 2.03
CA ASP A 214 -5.26 -17.99 2.57
C ASP A 214 -6.24 -16.85 2.86
N ILE A 215 -5.79 -15.78 3.52
CA ILE A 215 -6.63 -14.61 3.82
C ILE A 215 -6.72 -13.65 2.62
N LEU A 216 -5.58 -13.26 2.04
CA LEU A 216 -5.59 -12.16 1.07
C LEU A 216 -6.12 -12.55 -0.33
N ARG A 217 -6.09 -13.84 -0.68
CA ARG A 217 -6.42 -14.33 -2.02
C ARG A 217 -7.58 -15.31 -2.03
N ASP A 218 -7.67 -16.19 -1.04
CA ASP A 218 -8.62 -17.31 -1.04
C ASP A 218 -9.92 -17.02 -0.24
N GLU A 219 -9.96 -15.95 0.56
CA GLU A 219 -11.15 -15.45 1.31
C GLU A 219 -11.72 -14.14 0.74
#